data_AF-A0A654D651-F1
#
_entry.id   AF-A0A654D651-F1
#
_cell.length_a   1.000
_cell.length_b   1.000
_cell.length_c   1.000
_cell.angle_alpha   90.00
_cell.angle_beta   90.00
_cell.angle_gamma   90.00
#
_symmetry.space_group_name_H-M   'P 1'
#
loop_
_entity.id
_entity.type
_entity.pdbx_description
1 polymer ?
#
loop_
_entity_poly.entity_id
_entity_poly.type
_entity_poly.pdbx_seq_one_letter_code
_entity_poly.pdbx_strand_id
1 'polypeptide(L)'
;MDILERNRILNELQQQLASGEITIGGAVRRLRKEVTGLQQARFAQMCKLSLRALRQLELDESNPTVQTLNSVFNPFGMQVGIVPKTPR
;
A
#
# COMPACT_ATOMS: atom_id res chain seq x y z
N MET A 1 10.89 -5.34 14.17
CA MET A 1 10.47 -6.34 13.17
C MET A 1 11.71 -6.96 12.58
N ASP A 2 11.78 -8.28 12.53
CA ASP A 2 12.88 -8.98 11.85
C ASP A 2 12.76 -8.86 10.32
N ILE A 3 13.87 -8.93 9.60
CA ILE A 3 13.91 -8.77 8.14
C ILE A 3 13.10 -9.87 7.44
N LEU A 4 13.16 -11.10 7.95
CA LEU A 4 12.39 -12.23 7.39
C LEU A 4 10.89 -11.99 7.54
N GLU A 5 10.47 -11.53 8.71
CA GLU A 5 9.05 -11.25 8.98
C GLU A 5 8.53 -10.09 8.14
N ARG A 6 9.35 -9.04 7.95
CA ARG A 6 9.02 -7.93 7.03
C ARG A 6 8.78 -8.45 5.62
N ASN A 7 9.69 -9.26 5.10
CA ASN A 7 9.61 -9.77 3.73
C ASN A 7 8.41 -10.70 3.56
N ARG A 8 8.07 -11.49 4.58
CA ARG A 8 6.87 -12.34 4.59
C ARG A 8 5.59 -11.52 4.42
N ILE A 9 5.42 -10.46 5.22
CA ILE A 9 4.25 -9.58 5.16
C ILE A 9 4.14 -8.89 3.79
N LEU A 10 5.27 -8.43 3.24
CA LEU A 10 5.28 -7.78 1.93
C LEU A 10 4.92 -8.73 0.78
N ASN A 11 5.44 -9.96 0.80
CA ASN A 11 5.10 -10.97 -0.20
C ASN A 11 3.62 -11.36 -0.12
N GLU A 12 3.09 -11.56 1.09
CA GLU A 12 1.67 -11.85 1.32
C GLU A 12 0.78 -10.72 0.79
N LEU A 13 1.11 -9.47 1.10
CA LEU A 13 0.39 -8.29 0.62
C LEU A 13 0.41 -8.18 -0.91
N GLN A 14 1.54 -8.46 -1.55
CA GLN A 14 1.65 -8.44 -3.00
C GLN A 14 0.73 -9.49 -3.64
N GLN A 15 0.68 -10.70 -3.09
CA GLN A 15 -0.20 -11.76 -3.59
C GLN A 15 -1.67 -11.39 -3.42
N GLN A 16 -2.06 -10.85 -2.27
CA GLN A 16 -3.43 -10.39 -2.00
C GLN A 16 -3.86 -9.24 -2.93
N LEU A 17 -2.94 -8.30 -3.21
CA LEU A 17 -3.20 -7.21 -4.15
C LEU A 17 -3.35 -7.74 -5.58
N ALA A 18 -2.53 -8.71 -5.98
CA ALA A 18 -2.58 -9.30 -7.32
C ALA A 18 -3.83 -10.16 -7.53
N SER A 19 -4.32 -10.85 -6.49
CA SER A 19 -5.55 -11.63 -6.53
C SER A 19 -6.82 -10.78 -6.39
N GLY A 20 -6.69 -9.54 -5.91
CA GLY A 20 -7.83 -8.68 -5.57
C GLY A 20 -8.51 -9.05 -4.25
N GLU A 21 -7.88 -9.88 -3.41
CA GLU A 21 -8.36 -10.24 -2.07
C GLU A 21 -8.33 -9.05 -1.11
N ILE A 22 -7.38 -8.13 -1.30
CA ILE A 22 -7.31 -6.88 -0.56
C ILE A 22 -7.42 -5.68 -1.50
N THR A 23 -8.12 -4.65 -1.05
CA THR A 23 -8.16 -3.36 -1.75
C THR A 23 -6.82 -2.64 -1.62
N ILE A 24 -6.56 -1.68 -2.51
CA ILE A 24 -5.39 -0.82 -2.41
C ILE A 24 -5.39 -0.07 -1.06
N GLY A 25 -6.51 0.51 -0.65
CA GLY A 25 -6.64 1.20 0.64
C GLY A 25 -6.38 0.29 1.83
N GLY A 26 -6.92 -0.93 1.80
CA GLY A 26 -6.65 -1.98 2.78
C GLY A 26 -5.16 -2.30 2.88
N ALA A 27 -4.48 -2.48 1.75
CA ALA A 27 -3.05 -2.74 1.71
C ALA A 27 -2.23 -1.58 2.27
N VAL A 28 -2.55 -0.34 1.90
CA VAL A 28 -1.88 0.87 2.44
C VAL A 28 -2.02 0.94 3.96
N ARG A 29 -3.23 0.70 4.47
CA ARG A 29 -3.51 0.68 5.92
C ARG A 29 -2.72 -0.41 6.63
N ARG A 30 -2.60 -1.59 6.03
CA ARG A 30 -1.84 -2.73 6.56
C ARG A 30 -0.34 -2.43 6.59
N LEU A 31 0.23 -1.90 5.50
CA LEU A 31 1.63 -1.44 5.44
C LEU A 31 1.93 -0.42 6.55
N ARG A 32 1.03 0.55 6.74
CA ARG A 32 1.20 1.54 7.80
C ARG A 32 1.22 0.91 9.19
N LYS A 33 0.24 0.08 9.52
CA LYS A 33 0.10 -0.48 10.87
C LYS A 33 1.11 -1.58 11.17
N GLU A 34 1.28 -2.52 10.27
CA GLU A 34 2.04 -3.75 10.52
C GLU A 34 3.52 -3.57 10.19
N VAL A 35 3.85 -2.90 9.07
CA VAL A 35 5.26 -2.79 8.62
C VAL A 35 5.95 -1.59 9.26
N THR A 36 5.31 -0.41 9.25
CA THR A 36 5.97 0.82 9.76
C THR A 36 5.61 1.15 11.21
N GLY A 37 4.46 0.70 11.70
CA GLY A 37 3.91 1.10 13.01
C GLY A 37 3.57 2.59 13.12
N LEU A 38 3.57 3.35 12.02
CA LEU A 38 3.41 4.80 12.05
C LEU A 38 1.93 5.22 12.19
N GLN A 39 1.73 6.33 12.89
CA GLN A 39 0.45 7.03 12.84
C GLN A 39 0.21 7.63 11.44
N GLN A 40 -1.05 7.86 11.09
CA GLN A 40 -1.45 8.34 9.75
C GLN A 40 -0.70 9.61 9.33
N ALA A 41 -0.51 10.59 10.22
CA ALA A 41 0.18 11.84 9.89
C ALA A 41 1.65 11.62 9.48
N ARG A 42 2.36 10.75 10.21
CA ARG A 42 3.78 10.44 9.92
C ARG A 42 3.91 9.59 8.67
N PHE A 43 3.01 8.64 8.47
CA PHE A 43 2.99 7.83 7.25
C PHE A 43 2.67 8.67 6.01
N ALA A 44 1.74 9.62 6.12
CA ALA A 44 1.42 10.53 5.02
C ALA A 44 2.65 11.36 4.62
N GLN A 45 3.39 11.89 5.60
CA GLN A 45 4.66 12.60 5.35
C GLN A 45 5.70 11.70 4.66
N MET A 46 5.86 10.46 5.13
CA MET A 46 6.77 9.47 4.53
C MET A 46 6.44 9.23 3.04
N CYS A 47 5.16 9.10 2.72
CA CYS A 47 4.67 8.88 1.36
C CYS A 47 4.51 10.18 0.54
N LYS A 48 4.89 11.34 1.08
CA LYS A 48 4.72 12.67 0.46
C LYS A 48 3.26 13.00 0.11
N LEU A 49 2.32 12.55 0.94
CA LEU A 49 0.88 12.79 0.81
C LEU A 49 0.37 13.73 1.90
N SER A 50 -0.75 14.41 1.63
CA SER A 50 -1.51 15.06 2.69
C SER A 50 -2.20 14.00 3.57
N LEU A 51 -2.42 14.32 4.85
CA LEU A 51 -3.16 13.43 5.76
C LEU A 51 -4.57 13.12 5.23
N ARG A 52 -5.23 14.10 4.60
CA ARG A 52 -6.54 13.90 3.96
C ARG A 52 -6.45 12.88 2.83
N ALA A 53 -5.48 13.03 1.92
CA ALA A 53 -5.29 12.12 0.80
C ALA A 53 -5.01 10.69 1.28
N LEU A 54 -4.14 10.52 2.29
CA LEU A 54 -3.90 9.21 2.88
C LEU A 54 -5.18 8.60 3.49
N ARG A 55 -5.99 9.39 4.21
CA ARG A 55 -7.24 8.89 4.81
C ARG A 55 -8.24 8.42 3.75
N GLN A 56 -8.45 9.20 2.70
CA GLN A 56 -9.33 8.80 1.60
C GLN A 56 -8.79 7.57 0.86
N LEU A 57 -7.47 7.46 0.70
CA LEU A 57 -6.83 6.27 0.15
C LEU A 57 -7.08 5.05 1.03
N GLU A 58 -6.86 5.13 2.34
CA GLU A 58 -7.08 4.01 3.29
C GLU A 58 -8.55 3.58 3.43
N LEU A 59 -9.49 4.44 3.07
CA LEU A 59 -10.94 4.16 3.07
C LEU A 59 -11.47 3.71 1.70
N ASP A 60 -10.60 3.60 0.69
CA ASP A 60 -10.99 3.32 -0.70
C ASP A 60 -11.97 4.37 -1.29
N GLU A 61 -11.95 5.59 -0.76
CA GLU A 61 -12.81 6.73 -1.15
C GLU A 61 -12.14 7.65 -2.18
N SER A 62 -11.05 7.21 -2.83
CA SER A 62 -10.32 8.03 -3.80
C SER A 62 -9.89 7.22 -5.03
N ASN A 63 -9.71 7.94 -6.15
CA ASN A 63 -9.07 7.41 -7.36
C ASN A 63 -7.65 7.99 -7.49
N PRO A 64 -6.65 7.44 -6.77
CA PRO A 64 -5.29 7.97 -6.77
C PRO A 64 -4.63 7.82 -8.15
N THR A 65 -3.78 8.78 -8.51
CA THR A 65 -2.93 8.64 -9.70
C THR A 65 -1.91 7.52 -9.49
N VAL A 66 -1.39 6.95 -10.58
CA VAL A 66 -0.29 5.97 -10.53
C VAL A 66 0.93 6.54 -9.78
N GLN A 67 1.21 7.83 -9.91
CA GLN A 67 2.28 8.52 -9.18
C GLN A 67 2.05 8.51 -7.66
N THR A 68 0.82 8.74 -7.22
CA THR A 68 0.44 8.67 -5.79
C THR A 68 0.64 7.25 -5.27
N LEU A 69 0.18 6.25 -6.01
CA LEU A 69 0.35 4.84 -5.63
C LEU A 69 1.83 4.47 -5.54
N ASN A 70 2.64 4.82 -6.54
CA ASN A 70 4.08 4.56 -6.50
C ASN A 70 4.77 5.29 -5.33
N SER A 71 4.34 6.49 -4.96
CA SER A 71 4.89 7.19 -3.79
C SER A 71 4.64 6.44 -2.48
N VAL A 72 3.53 5.70 -2.39
CA VAL A 72 3.20 4.87 -1.23
C VAL A 72 3.92 3.51 -1.26
N PHE A 73 4.03 2.88 -2.43
CA PHE A 73 4.55 1.52 -2.55
C PHE A 73 6.08 1.44 -2.70
N ASN A 74 6.73 2.46 -3.26
CA ASN A 74 8.19 2.48 -3.47
C ASN A 74 9.02 2.23 -2.19
N PRO A 75 8.69 2.81 -1.01
CA PRO A 75 9.40 2.51 0.25
C PRO A 75 9.38 1.03 0.65
N PHE A 76 8.48 0.25 0.08
CA PHE A 76 8.31 -1.18 0.34
C PHE A 76 8.85 -2.05 -0.78
N GLY A 77 9.52 -1.48 -1.78
CA GLY A 77 10.05 -2.22 -2.93
C GLY A 77 8.97 -2.66 -3.92
N MET A 78 7.83 -1.97 -3.95
CA MET A 78 6.71 -2.26 -4.84
C MET A 78 6.39 -1.07 -5.74
N GLN A 79 5.83 -1.34 -6.91
CA GLN A 79 5.33 -0.33 -7.84
C GLN A 79 4.09 -0.84 -8.56
N VAL A 80 3.25 0.07 -9.03
CA VAL A 80 2.08 -0.25 -9.86
C VAL A 80 2.55 -0.56 -11.29
N GLY A 81 2.01 -1.62 -11.88
CA GLY A 81 2.34 -2.05 -13.24
C GLY A 81 1.15 -2.67 -13.98
N ILE A 82 1.35 -2.98 -15.26
CA ILE A 82 0.36 -3.64 -16.11
C ILE A 82 0.53 -5.15 -15.95
N VAL A 83 -0.55 -5.86 -15.63
CA VAL A 83 -0.57 -7.32 -15.47
C VAL A 83 -1.55 -7.96 -16.46
N PRO A 84 -1.38 -9.24 -16.83
CA PRO A 84 -2.40 -9.98 -17.58
C PRO A 84 -3.74 -9.94 -16.85
N LYS A 85 -4.83 -9.78 -17.59
CA LYS A 85 -6.17 -9.91 -17.01
C LYS A 85 -6.38 -11.37 -16.63
N THR A 86 -6.51 -11.67 -15.35
CA THR A 86 -6.91 -13.01 -14.90
C THR A 86 -8.25 -13.34 -15.56
N PRO A 87 -8.36 -14.45 -16.33
CA PRO A 87 -9.65 -14.86 -16.88
C PRO A 87 -10.62 -15.11 -15.71
N ARG A 88 -11.81 -14.54 -15.80
CA ARG A 88 -12.89 -14.77 -14.84
C ARG A 88 -13.46 -16.16 -15.03
#